data_AF-A0A1W1VQX3-F1
#
_entry.id   AF-A0A1W1VQX3-F1
#
_cell.length_a   1.000
_cell.length_b   1.000
_cell.length_c   1.000
_cell.angle_alpha   90.00
_cell.angle_beta   90.00
_cell.angle_gamma   90.00
#
_symmetry.space_group_name_H-M   'P 1'
#
loop_
_entity.id
_entity.type
_entity.pdbx_description
1 polymer ?
#
loop_
_entity_poly.entity_id
_entity_poly.type
_entity_poly.pdbx_seq_one_letter_code
_entity_poly.pdbx_strand_id
1 'polypeptide(L)'
;MWKEILTDKMPPRPFALEQTLSVGGQVVRSNEKAAGVSQLTIFQTGATGGMAIASTDADGSFVVGGFPGKDTARVVVQARKEKGGSNLLIKLHPRWPEVTALSWPLPAEPQPAVTAYLQQSQKQQKAECQYRADTTKTIMLKGVTVAGRKPMPRPDARRIYSQADAVLRPDDIPASSSFFSVLQLLQGRIAGVQVSGSAPNYQVQIRGASSISGSSAPLFVLDGIPVDIDAINTIPVIDVETVEVLKGPSAAIYGSRGGNGVIAIFTKRGSANYDYSKTPAPGIATAVLPAYYQAREFYAPRYETAARPAQPRPDYRSTTLYWAPTLRTDATGQAQVSFYCSDDASTFQVTVEGLSDAGTPGAGTGEFKVGN
;
A
#
# COMPACT_ATOMS: atom_id res chain seq x y z
N MET A 1 34.14 -6.55 27.37
CA MET A 1 33.79 -6.43 25.93
C MET A 1 34.95 -6.80 24.99
N TRP A 2 35.99 -5.97 24.75
CA TRP A 2 37.04 -6.33 23.77
C TRP A 2 37.90 -7.56 24.14
N LYS A 3 38.21 -7.76 25.42
CA LYS A 3 38.95 -8.96 25.91
C LYS A 3 38.16 -10.28 25.77
N GLU A 4 36.83 -10.22 25.76
CA GLU A 4 35.94 -11.39 25.65
C GLU A 4 35.74 -11.79 24.18
N ILE A 5 35.68 -10.79 23.28
CA ILE A 5 35.63 -11.02 21.83
C ILE A 5 36.94 -11.67 21.33
N LEU A 6 38.08 -11.27 21.89
CA LEU A 6 39.40 -11.87 21.57
C LEU A 6 39.57 -13.31 22.10
N THR A 7 38.68 -13.77 22.99
CA THR A 7 38.67 -15.13 23.54
C THR A 7 37.50 -15.98 23.01
N ASP A 8 36.93 -15.56 21.87
CA ASP A 8 35.83 -16.21 21.15
C ASP A 8 34.54 -16.43 21.96
N LYS A 9 34.43 -15.74 23.10
CA LYS A 9 33.22 -15.70 23.92
C LYS A 9 32.41 -14.47 23.51
N MET A 10 31.56 -14.64 22.49
CA MET A 10 30.61 -13.60 22.14
C MET A 10 29.66 -13.35 23.31
N PRO A 11 29.46 -12.09 23.74
CA PRO A 11 28.47 -11.78 24.77
C PRO A 11 27.09 -12.23 24.30
N PRO A 12 26.21 -12.68 25.22
CA PRO A 12 24.85 -13.06 24.87
C PRO A 12 24.19 -11.87 24.17
N ARG A 13 23.73 -12.09 22.94
CA ARG A 13 23.04 -11.06 22.16
C ARG A 13 21.58 -11.07 22.63
N PRO A 14 21.11 -10.03 23.36
CA PRO A 14 19.72 -9.99 23.82
C PRO A 14 18.73 -9.90 22.65
N PHE A 15 19.20 -9.52 21.47
CA PHE A 15 18.41 -9.37 20.26
C PHE A 15 19.07 -10.11 19.10
N ALA A 16 18.27 -10.84 18.31
CA ALA A 16 18.72 -11.43 17.07
C ALA A 16 18.99 -10.35 16.02
N LEU A 17 19.89 -10.63 15.07
CA LEU A 17 20.12 -9.75 13.93
C LEU A 17 18.88 -9.78 13.02
N GLU A 18 18.19 -8.64 12.88
CA GLU A 18 17.01 -8.54 12.03
C GLU A 18 17.44 -8.47 10.55
N GLN A 19 17.23 -9.56 9.81
CA GLN A 19 17.58 -9.63 8.38
C GLN A 19 16.46 -9.13 7.46
N THR A 20 15.22 -9.17 7.94
CA THR A 20 14.01 -8.77 7.21
C THR A 20 13.05 -8.10 8.18
N LEU A 21 12.14 -7.26 7.68
CA LEU A 21 11.11 -6.68 8.52
C LEU A 21 10.31 -7.81 9.19
N SER A 22 9.88 -7.59 10.42
CA SER A 22 9.14 -8.58 11.21
C SER A 22 7.87 -8.01 11.82
N VAL A 23 6.86 -8.86 11.98
CA VAL A 23 5.63 -8.58 12.74
C VAL A 23 5.64 -9.44 13.99
N GLY A 24 5.47 -8.83 15.15
CA GLY A 24 5.40 -9.55 16.42
C GLY A 24 4.27 -9.07 17.30
N GLY A 25 3.82 -9.94 18.19
CA GLY A 25 2.74 -9.64 19.12
C GLY A 25 2.47 -10.80 20.05
N GLN A 26 1.35 -10.69 20.77
CA GLN A 26 0.86 -11.71 21.68
C GLN A 26 -0.61 -12.04 21.40
N VAL A 27 -0.93 -13.32 21.42
CA VAL A 27 -2.30 -13.83 21.31
C VAL A 27 -2.86 -14.08 22.71
N VAL A 28 -3.95 -13.40 23.02
CA VAL A 28 -4.65 -13.47 24.30
C VAL A 28 -6.09 -13.96 24.10
N ARG A 29 -6.69 -14.48 25.16
CA ARG A 29 -8.13 -14.82 25.20
C ARG A 29 -8.94 -13.56 25.52
N SER A 30 -10.27 -13.64 25.41
CA SER A 30 -11.16 -12.51 25.74
C SER A 30 -11.03 -12.02 27.20
N ASN A 31 -10.46 -12.83 28.10
CA ASN A 31 -10.15 -12.45 29.48
C ASN A 31 -8.70 -11.96 29.66
N GLU A 32 -8.04 -11.56 28.57
CA GLU A 32 -6.66 -11.07 28.49
C GLU A 32 -5.55 -12.05 28.93
N LYS A 33 -5.88 -13.29 29.32
CA LYS A 33 -4.87 -14.31 29.60
C LYS A 33 -4.25 -14.85 28.31
N ALA A 34 -2.99 -15.26 28.37
CA ALA A 34 -2.28 -15.88 27.25
C ALA A 34 -3.09 -17.05 26.66
N ALA A 35 -3.20 -17.09 25.33
CA ALA A 35 -3.98 -18.11 24.65
C ALA A 35 -3.34 -19.50 24.70
N GLY A 36 -2.02 -19.57 24.89
CA GLY A 36 -1.20 -20.77 24.68
C GLY A 36 -0.81 -20.92 23.20
N VAL A 37 -0.32 -22.10 22.83
CA VAL A 37 0.03 -22.44 21.44
C VAL A 37 -1.20 -22.31 20.53
N SER A 38 -1.13 -21.38 19.59
CA SER A 38 -2.18 -21.04 18.63
C SER A 38 -1.59 -21.04 17.23
N GLN A 39 -2.37 -21.50 16.25
CA GLN A 39 -1.97 -21.46 14.85
C GLN A 39 -2.23 -20.06 14.29
N LEU A 40 -1.22 -19.50 13.65
CA LEU A 40 -1.27 -18.21 12.97
C LEU A 40 -1.25 -18.42 11.46
N THR A 41 -2.18 -17.77 10.77
CA THR A 41 -2.12 -17.61 9.32
C THR A 41 -1.84 -16.16 9.01
N ILE A 42 -0.76 -15.91 8.29
CA ILE A 42 -0.31 -14.57 7.91
C ILE A 42 -0.58 -14.39 6.43
N PHE A 43 -1.34 -13.36 6.10
CA PHE A 43 -1.61 -12.94 4.73
C PHE A 43 -0.91 -11.61 4.46
N GLN A 44 -0.03 -11.60 3.47
CA GLN A 44 0.57 -10.38 2.95
C GLN A 44 -0.18 -9.95 1.70
N THR A 45 -0.67 -8.71 1.70
CA THR A 45 -1.30 -8.08 0.53
C THR A 45 -0.44 -6.91 0.05
N GLY A 46 -0.21 -6.82 -1.27
CA GLY A 46 0.69 -5.85 -1.91
C GLY A 46 1.49 -6.46 -3.07
N ALA A 47 2.59 -5.82 -3.46
CA ALA A 47 3.42 -6.21 -4.61
C ALA A 47 4.04 -7.61 -4.51
N THR A 48 4.29 -8.10 -3.29
CA THR A 48 4.84 -9.43 -3.00
C THR A 48 3.85 -10.24 -2.16
N GLY A 49 2.61 -10.36 -2.66
CA GLY A 49 1.56 -11.12 -2.01
C GLY A 49 2.00 -12.54 -1.62
N GLY A 50 1.58 -13.00 -0.45
CA GLY A 50 2.03 -14.28 0.10
C GLY A 50 1.20 -14.74 1.29
N MET A 51 1.26 -16.04 1.57
CA MET A 51 0.65 -16.65 2.75
C MET A 51 1.72 -17.42 3.51
N ALA A 52 1.78 -17.21 4.82
CA ALA A 52 2.65 -17.98 5.71
C ALA A 52 1.82 -18.55 6.87
N ILE A 53 2.27 -19.68 7.42
CA ILE A 53 1.69 -20.28 8.61
C ILE A 53 2.78 -20.27 9.68
N ALA A 54 2.42 -19.86 10.89
CA ALA A 54 3.29 -19.88 12.05
C ALA A 54 2.51 -20.40 13.27
N SER A 55 3.22 -20.64 14.37
CA SER A 55 2.63 -21.00 15.66
C SER A 55 3.12 -20.03 16.73
N THR A 56 2.29 -19.77 17.73
CA THR A 56 2.71 -19.01 18.92
C THR A 56 3.44 -19.90 19.92
N ASP A 57 4.27 -19.29 20.77
CA ASP A 57 4.89 -19.95 21.91
C ASP A 57 3.87 -20.27 23.02
N ALA A 58 4.33 -20.95 24.08
CA ALA A 58 3.52 -21.29 25.26
C ALA A 58 2.85 -20.06 25.92
N ASP A 59 3.51 -18.90 25.85
CA ASP A 59 3.01 -17.63 26.40
C ASP A 59 2.11 -16.85 25.40
N GLY A 60 1.82 -17.43 24.24
CA GLY A 60 1.02 -16.81 23.18
C GLY A 60 1.78 -15.76 22.36
N SER A 61 3.07 -15.56 22.61
CA SER A 61 3.94 -14.65 21.84
C SER A 61 4.25 -15.22 20.46
N PHE A 62 4.45 -14.35 19.47
CA PHE A 62 4.91 -14.73 18.15
C PHE A 62 5.76 -13.66 17.49
N VAL A 63 6.64 -14.09 16.59
CA VAL A 63 7.39 -13.24 15.67
C VAL A 63 7.41 -13.91 14.30
N VAL A 64 6.98 -13.17 13.28
CA VAL A 64 6.97 -13.61 11.90
C VAL A 64 7.87 -12.66 11.11
N GLY A 65 8.94 -13.19 10.53
CA GLY A 65 9.83 -12.48 9.60
C GLY A 65 9.53 -12.86 8.15
N GLY A 66 10.44 -12.49 7.24
CA GLY A 66 10.33 -12.81 5.81
C GLY A 66 9.69 -11.72 4.96
N PHE A 67 9.54 -10.51 5.49
CA PHE A 67 9.03 -9.36 4.75
C PHE A 67 10.19 -8.59 4.11
N PRO A 68 10.35 -8.63 2.78
CA PRO A 68 11.52 -8.08 2.10
C PRO A 68 11.53 -6.54 2.03
N GLY A 69 10.44 -5.87 2.43
CA GLY A 69 10.36 -4.41 2.49
C GLY A 69 10.51 -3.70 1.14
N LYS A 70 10.34 -4.37 0.00
CA LYS A 70 10.44 -3.73 -1.33
C LYS A 70 9.35 -2.68 -1.57
N ASP A 71 8.17 -2.89 -1.00
CA ASP A 71 7.02 -2.00 -1.08
C ASP A 71 6.26 -2.07 0.25
N THR A 72 5.39 -1.08 0.48
CA THR A 72 4.47 -1.04 1.62
C THR A 72 3.58 -2.27 1.56
N ALA A 73 3.57 -3.04 2.65
CA ALA A 73 2.86 -4.30 2.71
C ALA A 73 1.84 -4.26 3.84
N ARG A 74 0.60 -4.65 3.55
CA ARG A 74 -0.42 -4.85 4.58
C ARG A 74 -0.41 -6.32 4.97
N VAL A 75 -0.09 -6.58 6.23
CA VAL A 75 0.03 -7.90 6.81
C VAL A 75 -1.16 -8.15 7.74
N VAL A 76 -1.92 -9.19 7.44
CA VAL A 76 -3.03 -9.65 8.28
C VAL A 76 -2.59 -10.91 8.99
N VAL A 77 -2.67 -10.90 10.31
CA VAL A 77 -2.43 -12.07 11.16
C VAL A 77 -3.77 -12.59 11.64
N GLN A 78 -4.07 -13.84 11.33
CA GLN A 78 -5.25 -14.55 11.82
C GLN A 78 -4.81 -15.62 12.82
N ALA A 79 -5.37 -15.59 14.03
CA ALA A 79 -5.10 -16.58 15.07
C ALA A 79 -6.29 -17.53 15.23
N ARG A 80 -6.01 -18.83 15.34
CA ARG A 80 -6.97 -19.88 15.67
C ARG A 80 -6.41 -20.79 16.76
N LYS A 81 -7.28 -21.24 17.66
CA LYS A 81 -6.96 -22.34 18.57
C LYS A 81 -6.80 -23.63 17.76
N GLU A 82 -5.96 -24.56 18.20
CA GLU A 82 -5.82 -25.89 17.57
C GLU A 82 -7.16 -26.62 17.44
N LYS A 83 -8.07 -26.43 18.40
CA LYS A 83 -9.43 -27.01 18.36
C LYS A 83 -10.48 -26.14 17.62
N GLY A 84 -10.05 -25.27 16.71
CA GLY A 84 -10.93 -24.56 15.77
C GLY A 84 -11.62 -23.29 16.28
N GLY A 85 -11.40 -22.87 17.53
CA GLY A 85 -11.99 -21.63 18.07
C GLY A 85 -11.24 -20.37 17.63
N SER A 86 -11.97 -19.34 17.17
CA SER A 86 -11.44 -18.03 16.72
C SER A 86 -11.62 -16.90 17.73
N ASN A 87 -12.20 -17.16 18.91
CA ASN A 87 -12.40 -16.15 19.95
C ASN A 87 -11.10 -15.87 20.73
N LEU A 88 -10.14 -15.27 20.02
CA LEU A 88 -8.83 -14.83 20.50
C LEU A 88 -8.68 -13.35 20.16
N LEU A 89 -7.79 -12.64 20.82
CA LEU A 89 -7.41 -11.27 20.51
C LEU A 89 -5.91 -11.25 20.25
N ILE A 90 -5.49 -10.49 19.25
CA ILE A 90 -4.08 -10.36 18.89
C ILE A 90 -3.65 -8.95 19.23
N LYS A 91 -2.75 -8.81 20.22
CA LYS A 91 -2.10 -7.55 20.57
C LYS A 91 -0.78 -7.47 19.81
N LEU A 92 -0.75 -6.67 18.75
CA LEU A 92 0.49 -6.42 18.01
C LEU A 92 1.39 -5.50 18.83
N HIS A 93 2.68 -5.84 18.88
CA HIS A 93 3.66 -4.98 19.52
C HIS A 93 4.17 -3.96 18.50
N PRO A 94 4.07 -2.64 18.79
CA PRO A 94 4.69 -1.64 17.95
C PRO A 94 6.21 -1.86 17.98
N ARG A 95 6.77 -2.32 16.87
CA ARG A 95 8.22 -2.45 16.70
C ARG A 95 8.85 -1.25 16.03
N TRP A 96 8.07 -0.50 15.27
CA TRP A 96 8.55 0.65 14.53
C TRP A 96 8.33 1.90 15.38
N PRO A 97 9.35 2.76 15.56
CA PRO A 97 9.14 4.06 16.17
C PRO A 97 8.09 4.82 15.37
N GLU A 98 7.21 5.56 16.04
CA GLU A 98 6.33 6.49 15.33
C GLU A 98 7.20 7.45 14.53
N VAL A 99 6.99 7.47 13.21
CA VAL A 99 7.68 8.41 12.34
C VAL A 99 7.08 9.78 12.65
N THR A 100 7.71 10.53 13.55
CA THR A 100 7.45 11.95 13.68
C THR A 100 7.83 12.57 12.35
N ALA A 101 6.84 13.03 11.59
CA ALA A 101 7.09 13.82 10.41
C ALA A 101 7.99 14.99 10.84
N LEU A 102 9.23 15.00 10.36
CA LEU A 102 10.11 16.14 10.55
C LEU A 102 9.41 17.31 9.86
N SER A 103 8.81 18.21 10.64
CA SER A 103 8.35 19.50 10.16
C SER A 103 9.58 20.37 9.97
N TRP A 104 10.40 20.03 8.97
CA TRP A 104 11.35 21.00 8.45
C TRP A 104 10.52 22.19 7.98
N PRO A 105 10.80 23.42 8.41
CA PRO A 105 10.14 24.58 7.82
C PRO A 105 10.52 24.57 6.34
N LEU A 106 9.61 24.09 5.49
CA LEU A 106 9.71 24.34 4.06
C LEU A 106 9.80 25.87 3.94
N PRO A 107 10.84 26.42 3.32
CA PRO A 107 10.91 27.87 3.12
C PRO A 107 9.59 28.31 2.49
N ALA A 108 8.95 29.30 3.11
CA ALA A 108 7.58 29.71 2.82
C ALA A 108 7.36 30.08 1.35
N GLU A 109 8.45 30.40 0.64
CA GLU A 109 8.49 30.46 -0.81
C GLU A 109 9.75 29.75 -1.34
N PRO A 110 9.64 28.98 -2.43
CA PRO A 110 10.80 28.49 -3.15
C PRO A 110 11.66 29.69 -3.57
N GLN A 111 12.95 29.66 -3.28
CA GLN A 111 13.91 30.69 -3.73
C GLN A 111 13.67 31.01 -5.22
N PRO A 112 13.90 32.26 -5.67
CA PRO A 112 13.64 32.67 -7.07
C PRO A 112 14.22 31.71 -8.12
N ALA A 113 15.40 31.13 -7.84
CA ALA A 113 16.04 30.11 -8.68
C ALA A 113 15.21 28.81 -8.79
N VAL A 114 14.65 28.33 -7.68
CA VAL A 114 13.78 27.14 -7.65
C VAL A 114 12.46 27.43 -8.37
N THR A 115 11.90 28.62 -8.22
CA THR A 115 10.69 29.03 -8.93
C THR A 115 10.90 29.10 -10.44
N ALA A 116 12.00 29.70 -10.88
CA ALA A 116 12.39 29.73 -12.29
C ALA A 116 12.60 28.32 -12.85
N TYR A 117 13.31 27.46 -12.10
CA TYR A 117 13.49 26.04 -12.45
C TYR A 117 12.16 25.31 -12.61
N LEU A 118 11.22 25.47 -11.66
CA LEU A 118 9.91 24.82 -11.70
C LEU A 118 9.07 25.30 -12.90
N GLN A 119 9.05 26.61 -13.17
CA GLN A 119 8.36 27.16 -14.35
C GLN A 119 8.94 26.61 -15.65
N GLN A 120 10.26 26.51 -15.72
CA GLN A 120 10.97 26.00 -16.89
C GLN A 120 10.76 24.48 -17.07
N SER A 121 10.75 23.70 -15.99
CA SER A 121 10.37 22.29 -15.97
C SER A 121 8.93 22.06 -16.45
N GLN A 122 7.98 22.89 -16.02
CA GLN A 122 6.59 22.83 -16.50
C GLN A 122 6.46 23.15 -17.99
N LYS A 123 7.21 24.14 -18.50
CA LYS A 123 7.26 24.47 -19.93
C LYS A 123 7.79 23.28 -20.75
N GLN A 124 8.84 22.62 -20.27
CA GLN A 124 9.38 21.40 -20.90
C GLN A 124 8.37 20.26 -20.92
N GLN A 125 7.71 19.95 -19.79
CA GLN A 125 6.70 18.89 -19.77
C GLN A 125 5.58 19.14 -20.78
N LYS A 126 5.13 20.41 -20.91
CA LYS A 126 4.12 20.79 -21.91
C LYS A 126 4.63 20.61 -23.34
N ALA A 127 5.86 21.05 -23.62
CA ALA A 127 6.49 20.86 -24.93
C ALA A 127 6.67 19.36 -25.23
N GLU A 128 7.13 18.56 -24.27
CA GLU A 128 7.29 17.12 -24.45
C GLU A 128 5.99 16.39 -24.75
N CYS A 129 4.90 16.77 -24.06
CA CYS A 129 3.56 16.24 -24.32
C CYS A 129 3.07 16.54 -25.74
N GLN A 130 3.47 17.67 -26.34
CA GLN A 130 3.07 18.01 -27.72
C GLN A 130 3.73 17.10 -28.77
N TYR A 131 4.89 16.52 -28.45
CA TYR A 131 5.66 15.68 -29.38
C TYR A 131 5.62 14.18 -29.04
N ARG A 132 5.10 13.77 -27.87
CA ARG A 132 4.75 12.37 -27.60
C ARG A 132 3.50 12.03 -28.41
N ALA A 133 3.72 11.62 -29.66
CA ALA A 133 2.71 11.12 -30.58
C ALA A 133 2.20 9.73 -30.14
N ASP A 134 1.64 9.61 -28.93
CA ASP A 134 0.66 8.55 -28.72
C ASP A 134 -0.60 8.95 -29.50
N THR A 135 -1.12 8.01 -30.29
CA THR A 135 -2.00 8.25 -31.43
C THR A 135 -3.44 8.44 -30.98
N THR A 136 -3.68 9.46 -30.17
CA THR A 136 -5.03 9.98 -29.89
C THR A 136 -4.98 11.50 -29.96
N LYS A 137 -5.39 12.04 -31.12
CA LYS A 137 -5.76 13.46 -31.26
C LYS A 137 -6.88 13.76 -30.27
N THR A 138 -6.52 14.17 -29.06
CA THR A 138 -7.50 14.59 -28.07
C THR A 138 -7.77 16.07 -28.29
N ILE A 139 -8.97 16.38 -28.78
CA ILE A 139 -9.52 17.74 -28.72
C ILE A 139 -9.62 18.09 -27.24
N MET A 140 -8.96 19.17 -26.83
CA MET A 140 -9.03 19.68 -25.45
C MET A 140 -10.41 20.34 -25.23
N LEU A 141 -11.43 19.52 -24.98
CA LEU A 141 -12.65 20.00 -24.35
C LEU A 141 -12.27 20.52 -22.95
N LYS A 142 -12.86 21.64 -22.49
CA LYS A 142 -12.80 22.05 -21.08
C LYS A 142 -13.21 20.84 -20.24
N GLY A 143 -12.24 20.18 -19.63
CA GLY A 143 -12.42 18.85 -19.07
C GLY A 143 -13.46 18.85 -17.97
N VAL A 144 -14.61 18.23 -18.22
CA VAL A 144 -15.43 17.70 -17.14
C VAL A 144 -14.82 16.35 -16.80
N THR A 145 -13.76 16.38 -16.00
CA THR A 145 -13.17 15.17 -15.43
C THR A 145 -14.17 14.60 -14.44
N VAL A 146 -15.04 13.69 -14.89
CA VAL A 146 -15.80 12.83 -13.99
C VAL A 146 -14.82 11.79 -13.43
N ALA A 147 -13.93 12.24 -12.55
CA ALA A 147 -13.15 11.36 -11.69
C ALA A 147 -14.12 10.81 -10.64
N GLY A 148 -14.82 9.74 -11.01
CA GLY A 148 -15.47 8.87 -10.04
C GLY A 148 -14.39 8.21 -9.17
N ARG A 149 -13.81 8.96 -8.23
CA ARG A 149 -13.02 8.37 -7.15
C ARG A 149 -14.02 7.52 -6.37
N LYS A 150 -13.95 6.20 -6.54
CA LYS A 150 -14.57 5.28 -5.57
C LYS A 150 -14.09 5.75 -4.20
N PRO A 151 -14.98 6.19 -3.29
CA PRO A 151 -14.55 6.64 -1.98
C PRO A 151 -13.75 5.50 -1.37
N MET A 152 -12.49 5.76 -1.01
CA MET A 152 -11.67 4.78 -0.32
C MET A 152 -12.46 4.38 0.93
N PRO A 153 -12.78 3.09 1.11
CA PRO A 153 -13.53 2.67 2.28
C PRO A 153 -12.69 3.02 3.51
N ARG A 154 -13.34 3.57 4.55
CA ARG A 154 -12.66 4.02 5.78
C ARG A 154 -11.70 2.93 6.27
N PRO A 155 -10.53 3.30 6.82
CA PRO A 155 -9.68 2.33 7.50
C PRO A 155 -10.46 1.65 8.63
N ASP A 156 -10.64 0.34 8.50
CA ASP A 156 -11.29 -0.50 9.51
C ASP A 156 -10.42 -1.73 9.75
N ALA A 157 -10.06 -1.96 11.01
CA ALA A 157 -9.20 -3.08 11.41
C ALA A 157 -9.89 -4.45 11.25
N ARG A 158 -11.23 -4.48 11.24
CA ARG A 158 -12.04 -5.69 10.96
C ARG A 158 -11.93 -6.13 9.50
N ARG A 159 -11.53 -5.22 8.60
CA ARG A 159 -11.39 -5.49 7.16
C ARG A 159 -10.01 -6.07 6.87
N ILE A 160 -9.95 -7.32 6.42
CA ILE A 160 -8.67 -7.99 6.08
C ILE A 160 -8.22 -7.81 4.64
N TYR A 161 -9.08 -7.24 3.79
CA TYR A 161 -8.82 -7.03 2.37
C TYR A 161 -8.60 -5.53 2.06
N SER A 162 -7.93 -5.27 0.94
CA SER A 162 -7.59 -3.92 0.51
C SER A 162 -8.81 -3.18 -0.03
N GLN A 163 -9.53 -3.77 -0.98
CA GLN A 163 -10.68 -3.20 -1.66
C GLN A 163 -11.80 -4.24 -1.86
N ALA A 164 -13.04 -3.81 -1.66
CA ALA A 164 -14.23 -4.58 -2.03
C ALA A 164 -14.64 -4.27 -3.48
N ASP A 165 -15.26 -5.24 -4.15
CA ASP A 165 -15.77 -5.07 -5.52
C ASP A 165 -17.03 -4.18 -5.55
N ALA A 166 -17.84 -4.27 -4.51
CA ALA A 166 -18.99 -3.39 -4.28
C ALA A 166 -19.10 -3.06 -2.80
N VAL A 167 -19.47 -1.80 -2.52
CA VAL A 167 -19.73 -1.31 -1.17
C VAL A 167 -21.12 -0.70 -1.18
N LEU A 168 -21.95 -1.14 -0.25
CA LEU A 168 -23.30 -0.65 -0.03
C LEU A 168 -23.38 -0.07 1.37
N ARG A 169 -23.86 1.16 1.51
CA ARG A 169 -24.09 1.79 2.81
C ARG A 169 -25.59 1.95 2.99
N PRO A 170 -26.18 1.43 4.07
CA PRO A 170 -27.60 1.64 4.36
C PRO A 170 -27.97 3.13 4.44
N ASP A 171 -27.07 3.98 4.94
CA ASP A 171 -27.31 5.43 5.08
C ASP A 171 -27.43 6.14 3.72
N ASP A 172 -26.87 5.58 2.64
CA ASP A 172 -26.97 6.15 1.28
C ASP A 172 -28.26 5.72 0.56
N ILE A 173 -29.09 4.88 1.20
CA ILE A 173 -30.29 4.28 0.61
C ILE A 173 -31.54 4.91 1.23
N PRO A 174 -32.41 5.54 0.43
CA PRO A 174 -33.71 6.01 0.91
C PRO A 174 -34.53 4.86 1.47
N ALA A 175 -35.14 5.08 2.65
CA ALA A 175 -35.95 4.09 3.36
C ALA A 175 -35.21 2.77 3.70
N SER A 176 -33.88 2.83 3.92
CA SER A 176 -33.11 1.66 4.31
C SER A 176 -33.57 1.01 5.63
N SER A 177 -34.13 1.80 6.55
CA SER A 177 -34.71 1.33 7.80
C SER A 177 -35.99 0.51 7.64
N SER A 178 -36.61 0.51 6.46
CA SER A 178 -37.83 -0.26 6.16
C SER A 178 -37.54 -1.71 5.77
N PHE A 179 -36.27 -2.08 5.54
CA PHE A 179 -35.88 -3.45 5.23
C PHE A 179 -35.67 -4.25 6.52
N PHE A 180 -36.19 -5.47 6.56
CA PHE A 180 -36.15 -6.33 7.75
C PHE A 180 -34.82 -7.07 7.92
N SER A 181 -34.08 -7.28 6.83
CA SER A 181 -32.79 -7.97 6.83
C SER A 181 -31.84 -7.31 5.84
N VAL A 182 -30.55 -7.39 6.15
CA VAL A 182 -29.45 -6.96 5.28
C VAL A 182 -29.50 -7.66 3.92
N LEU A 183 -29.97 -8.90 3.88
CA LEU A 183 -30.08 -9.67 2.63
C LEU A 183 -31.15 -9.07 1.70
N GLN A 184 -32.25 -8.58 2.26
CA GLN A 184 -33.27 -7.86 1.52
C GLN A 184 -32.74 -6.54 0.97
N LEU A 185 -31.91 -5.83 1.75
CA LEU A 185 -31.26 -4.59 1.30
C LEU A 185 -30.35 -4.83 0.08
N LEU A 186 -29.65 -5.97 0.05
CA LEU A 186 -28.75 -6.35 -1.04
C LEU A 186 -29.46 -6.68 -2.35
N GLN A 187 -30.73 -7.06 -2.28
CA GLN A 187 -31.50 -7.54 -3.43
C GLN A 187 -31.60 -6.48 -4.53
N GLY A 188 -31.04 -6.79 -5.71
CA GLY A 188 -31.08 -5.91 -6.88
C GLY A 188 -30.18 -4.67 -6.81
N ARG A 189 -29.42 -4.45 -5.71
CA ARG A 189 -28.55 -3.28 -5.56
C ARG A 189 -27.11 -3.49 -6.00
N ILE A 190 -26.64 -4.73 -5.99
CA ILE A 190 -25.26 -5.05 -6.36
C ILE A 190 -25.25 -5.94 -7.60
N ALA A 191 -24.59 -5.47 -8.66
CA ALA A 191 -24.43 -6.23 -9.89
C ALA A 191 -23.73 -7.58 -9.64
N GLY A 192 -24.37 -8.65 -10.11
CA GLY A 192 -23.88 -10.02 -9.98
C GLY A 192 -24.14 -10.67 -8.62
N VAL A 193 -24.87 -10.01 -7.71
CA VAL A 193 -25.41 -10.63 -6.49
C VAL A 193 -26.88 -10.91 -6.71
N GLN A 194 -27.27 -12.17 -6.61
CA GLN A 194 -28.66 -12.61 -6.69
C GLN A 194 -29.11 -13.04 -5.30
N VAL A 195 -30.17 -12.42 -4.81
CA VAL A 195 -30.85 -12.80 -3.57
C VAL A 195 -32.23 -13.31 -3.96
N SER A 196 -32.52 -14.57 -3.65
CA SER A 196 -33.81 -15.22 -3.85
C SER A 196 -34.43 -15.66 -2.52
N GLY A 197 -35.74 -15.88 -2.51
CA GLY A 197 -36.48 -16.25 -1.30
C GLY A 197 -37.05 -15.05 -0.55
N SER A 198 -37.48 -15.30 0.69
CA SER A 198 -38.11 -14.31 1.58
C SER A 198 -37.73 -14.61 3.02
N ALA A 199 -37.76 -13.61 3.91
CA ALA A 199 -37.34 -13.78 5.29
C ALA A 199 -38.11 -14.92 5.98
N PRO A 200 -37.45 -15.82 6.73
CA PRO A 200 -36.00 -15.89 6.98
C PRO A 200 -35.21 -16.70 5.92
N ASN A 201 -35.89 -17.40 5.02
CA ASN A 201 -35.30 -18.31 4.03
C ASN A 201 -34.77 -17.58 2.79
N TYR A 202 -33.71 -16.78 2.97
CA TYR A 202 -32.99 -16.18 1.85
C TYR A 202 -31.91 -17.13 1.31
N GLN A 203 -31.74 -17.14 0.00
CA GLN A 203 -30.61 -17.76 -0.67
C GLN A 203 -29.85 -16.69 -1.45
N VAL A 204 -28.53 -16.66 -1.29
CA VAL A 204 -27.67 -15.68 -1.94
C VAL A 204 -26.67 -16.38 -2.84
N GLN A 205 -26.47 -15.84 -4.04
CA GLN A 205 -25.49 -16.33 -5.01
C GLN A 205 -24.73 -15.15 -5.62
N ILE A 206 -23.42 -15.31 -5.83
CA ILE A 206 -22.55 -14.29 -6.41
C ILE A 206 -21.96 -14.85 -7.71
N ARG A 207 -22.27 -14.20 -8.85
CA ARG A 207 -21.86 -14.62 -10.21
C ARG A 207 -22.41 -15.98 -10.66
N GLY A 208 -23.59 -16.37 -10.20
CA GLY A 208 -24.28 -17.61 -10.61
C GLY A 208 -23.73 -18.87 -9.92
N ALA A 209 -24.20 -20.04 -10.34
CA ALA A 209 -23.78 -21.32 -9.76
C ALA A 209 -22.31 -21.63 -10.11
N SER A 210 -21.44 -21.62 -9.10
CA SER A 210 -20.02 -21.99 -9.19
C SER A 210 -19.76 -23.49 -9.03
N SER A 211 -20.80 -24.29 -8.76
CA SER A 211 -20.70 -25.72 -8.47
C SER A 211 -21.87 -26.52 -9.07
N ILE A 212 -21.54 -27.64 -9.72
CA ILE A 212 -22.51 -28.59 -10.29
C ILE A 212 -23.10 -29.52 -9.20
N SER A 213 -22.36 -29.75 -8.12
CA SER A 213 -22.73 -30.67 -7.02
C SER A 213 -22.47 -30.14 -5.60
N GLY A 214 -21.89 -28.96 -5.46
CA GLY A 214 -21.56 -28.32 -4.17
C GLY A 214 -22.49 -27.17 -3.80
N SER A 215 -22.41 -26.68 -2.56
CA SER A 215 -23.10 -25.45 -2.14
C SER A 215 -22.52 -24.23 -2.85
N SER A 216 -23.37 -23.45 -3.52
CA SER A 216 -23.01 -22.20 -4.20
C SER A 216 -23.19 -20.96 -3.31
N ALA A 217 -23.44 -21.15 -2.01
CA ALA A 217 -23.60 -20.04 -1.08
C ALA A 217 -22.27 -19.30 -0.88
N PRO A 218 -22.29 -17.95 -0.80
CA PRO A 218 -21.12 -17.16 -0.44
C PRO A 218 -20.81 -17.31 1.05
N LEU A 219 -19.59 -16.92 1.43
CA LEU A 219 -19.21 -16.80 2.83
C LEU A 219 -19.77 -15.49 3.41
N PHE A 220 -20.50 -15.57 4.52
CA PHE A 220 -20.92 -14.39 5.27
C PHE A 220 -19.91 -14.08 6.37
N VAL A 221 -19.54 -12.81 6.50
CA VAL A 221 -18.57 -12.33 7.49
C VAL A 221 -19.19 -11.15 8.22
N LEU A 222 -19.35 -11.26 9.54
CA LEU A 222 -19.83 -10.21 10.40
C LEU A 222 -18.67 -9.65 11.22
N ASP A 223 -18.36 -8.36 11.06
CA ASP A 223 -17.28 -7.69 11.80
C ASP A 223 -15.91 -8.41 11.72
N GLY A 224 -15.65 -9.07 10.59
CA GLY A 224 -14.43 -9.86 10.36
C GLY A 224 -14.54 -11.34 10.73
N ILE A 225 -15.63 -11.78 11.37
CA ILE A 225 -15.85 -13.17 11.79
C ILE A 225 -16.79 -13.88 10.81
N PRO A 226 -16.41 -15.05 10.25
CA PRO A 226 -17.33 -15.86 9.48
C PRO A 226 -18.54 -16.31 10.31
N VAL A 227 -19.74 -16.12 9.79
CA VAL A 227 -21.00 -16.48 10.45
C VAL A 227 -21.95 -17.17 9.47
N ASP A 228 -22.95 -17.85 9.99
CA ASP A 228 -24.00 -18.44 9.18
C ASP A 228 -25.03 -17.40 8.74
N ILE A 229 -25.77 -17.71 7.68
CA ILE A 229 -26.79 -16.83 7.11
C ILE A 229 -27.90 -16.47 8.13
N ASP A 230 -28.20 -17.39 9.04
CA ASP A 230 -29.21 -17.18 10.09
C ASP A 230 -28.79 -16.07 11.05
N ALA A 231 -27.50 -15.98 11.38
CA ALA A 231 -26.97 -14.91 12.21
C ALA A 231 -27.00 -13.55 11.51
N ILE A 232 -26.95 -13.52 10.17
CA ILE A 232 -27.09 -12.29 9.41
C ILE A 232 -28.55 -11.83 9.35
N ASN A 233 -29.49 -12.77 9.28
CA ASN A 233 -30.92 -12.47 9.26
C ASN A 233 -31.44 -11.83 10.54
N THR A 234 -30.76 -12.00 11.67
CA THR A 234 -31.16 -11.41 12.95
C THR A 234 -30.66 -9.98 13.14
N ILE A 235 -29.79 -9.48 12.26
CA ILE A 235 -29.18 -8.16 12.39
C ILE A 235 -30.08 -7.10 11.76
N PRO A 236 -30.53 -6.10 12.54
CA PRO A 236 -31.29 -4.98 12.01
C PRO A 236 -30.45 -4.15 11.03
N VAL A 237 -31.08 -3.71 9.92
CA VAL A 237 -30.39 -2.88 8.91
C VAL A 237 -29.90 -1.54 9.50
N ILE A 238 -30.58 -1.02 10.52
CA ILE A 238 -30.19 0.23 11.20
C ILE A 238 -28.84 0.14 11.90
N ASP A 239 -28.45 -1.06 12.36
CA ASP A 239 -27.19 -1.32 13.06
C ASP A 239 -26.04 -1.60 12.09
N VAL A 240 -26.32 -1.67 10.79
CA VAL A 240 -25.30 -1.92 9.75
C VAL A 240 -24.70 -0.60 9.27
N GLU A 241 -23.37 -0.52 9.33
CA GLU A 241 -22.60 0.60 8.81
C GLU A 241 -22.39 0.44 7.30
N THR A 242 -21.84 -0.72 6.90
CA THR A 242 -21.54 -1.02 5.51
C THR A 242 -21.71 -2.50 5.21
N VAL A 243 -22.06 -2.80 3.97
CA VAL A 243 -22.08 -4.14 3.39
C VAL A 243 -21.12 -4.14 2.21
N GLU A 244 -20.08 -4.96 2.30
CA GLU A 244 -19.02 -5.05 1.30
C GLU A 244 -19.08 -6.43 0.64
N VAL A 245 -19.02 -6.46 -0.69
CA VAL A 245 -19.07 -7.70 -1.47
C VAL A 245 -17.75 -7.89 -2.21
N LEU A 246 -17.17 -9.07 -2.03
CA LEU A 246 -15.95 -9.53 -2.69
C LEU A 246 -16.28 -10.63 -3.69
N LYS A 247 -15.76 -10.50 -4.90
CA LYS A 247 -16.05 -11.38 -6.04
C LYS A 247 -14.75 -11.89 -6.65
N GLY A 248 -14.68 -13.19 -6.93
CA GLY A 248 -13.51 -13.78 -7.61
C GLY A 248 -12.22 -13.59 -6.80
N PRO A 249 -11.12 -13.06 -7.40
CA PRO A 249 -9.82 -12.96 -6.74
C PRO A 249 -9.82 -12.18 -5.42
N SER A 250 -10.68 -11.16 -5.28
CA SER A 250 -10.78 -10.35 -4.06
C SER A 250 -11.20 -11.17 -2.84
N ALA A 251 -11.95 -12.26 -3.06
CA ALA A 251 -12.43 -13.16 -2.00
C ALA A 251 -11.39 -14.24 -1.61
N ALA A 252 -10.29 -14.38 -2.36
CA ALA A 252 -9.28 -15.40 -2.14
C ALA A 252 -8.57 -15.29 -0.77
N ILE A 253 -8.61 -14.11 -0.14
CA ILE A 253 -8.08 -13.92 1.22
C ILE A 253 -8.81 -14.76 2.27
N TYR A 254 -10.05 -15.19 1.99
CA TYR A 254 -10.81 -16.10 2.84
C TYR A 254 -10.60 -17.59 2.48
N GLY A 255 -9.66 -17.90 1.58
CA GLY A 255 -9.32 -19.24 1.15
C GLY A 255 -10.44 -19.91 0.35
N SER A 256 -10.53 -21.25 0.42
CA SER A 256 -11.53 -22.05 -0.31
C SER A 256 -12.97 -21.66 0.01
N ARG A 257 -13.23 -21.20 1.24
CA ARG A 257 -14.57 -20.75 1.69
C ARG A 257 -15.03 -19.47 0.96
N GLY A 258 -14.08 -18.63 0.52
CA GLY A 258 -14.37 -17.45 -0.27
C GLY A 258 -14.54 -17.71 -1.77
N GLY A 259 -14.41 -18.97 -2.23
CA GLY A 259 -14.46 -19.30 -3.66
C GLY A 259 -15.76 -18.90 -4.36
N ASN A 260 -16.87 -18.92 -3.63
CA ASN A 260 -18.19 -18.49 -4.10
C ASN A 260 -18.47 -16.99 -3.88
N GLY A 261 -17.45 -16.22 -3.50
CA GLY A 261 -17.57 -14.84 -3.07
C GLY A 261 -17.81 -14.69 -1.56
N VAL A 262 -17.68 -13.45 -1.07
CA VAL A 262 -17.81 -13.12 0.34
C VAL A 262 -18.68 -11.88 0.49
N ILE A 263 -19.59 -11.91 1.46
CA ILE A 263 -20.41 -10.78 1.89
C ILE A 263 -19.96 -10.42 3.30
N ALA A 264 -19.26 -9.30 3.43
CA ALA A 264 -18.79 -8.77 4.69
C ALA A 264 -19.73 -7.65 5.17
N ILE A 265 -20.22 -7.77 6.39
CA ILE A 265 -21.15 -6.85 7.03
C ILE A 265 -20.45 -6.25 8.24
N PHE A 266 -20.41 -4.93 8.28
CA PHE A 266 -19.80 -4.17 9.37
C PHE A 266 -20.88 -3.43 10.14
N THR A 267 -20.90 -3.60 11.46
CA THR A 267 -21.88 -2.95 12.34
C THR A 267 -21.40 -1.57 12.78
N LYS A 268 -22.36 -0.66 13.00
CA LYS A 268 -22.14 0.69 13.53
C LYS A 268 -21.56 0.61 14.95
N ARG A 269 -20.77 1.62 15.31
CA ARG A 269 -20.22 1.79 16.66
C ARG A 269 -20.84 3.01 17.33
N GLY A 270 -21.06 2.93 18.63
CA GLY A 270 -21.90 3.88 19.40
C GLY A 270 -21.36 5.31 19.54
N SER A 271 -20.28 5.69 18.85
CA SER A 271 -19.75 7.06 18.85
C SER A 271 -19.53 7.56 17.43
N ALA A 272 -20.02 8.77 17.14
CA ALA A 272 -19.82 9.43 15.85
C ALA A 272 -18.33 9.64 15.51
N ASN A 273 -17.46 9.71 16.53
CA ASN A 273 -16.01 9.87 16.41
C ASN A 273 -15.26 8.57 16.72
N TYR A 274 -15.93 7.41 16.66
CA TYR A 274 -15.25 6.13 16.89
C TYR A 274 -14.18 5.88 15.83
N ASP A 275 -12.96 5.64 16.28
CA ASP A 275 -11.84 5.30 15.40
C ASP A 275 -11.88 3.81 15.05
N TYR A 276 -12.50 3.50 13.90
CA TYR A 276 -12.65 2.14 13.39
C TYR A 276 -11.31 1.44 13.13
N SER A 277 -10.21 2.18 12.97
CA SER A 277 -8.87 1.60 12.83
C SER A 277 -8.38 0.91 14.11
N LYS A 278 -9.01 1.20 15.25
CA LYS A 278 -8.67 0.61 16.56
C LYS A 278 -9.68 -0.45 17.02
N THR A 279 -10.67 -0.79 16.20
CA THR A 279 -11.68 -1.81 16.55
C THR A 279 -11.00 -3.16 16.77
N PRO A 280 -11.12 -3.79 17.96
CA PRO A 280 -10.64 -5.14 18.15
C PRO A 280 -11.42 -6.10 17.24
N ALA A 281 -10.74 -6.75 16.31
CA ALA A 281 -11.31 -7.81 15.48
C ALA A 281 -10.96 -9.17 16.10
N PRO A 282 -11.95 -10.00 16.50
CA PRO A 282 -11.66 -11.30 17.10
C PRO A 282 -10.88 -12.21 16.16
N GLY A 283 -9.71 -12.64 16.62
CA GLY A 283 -8.80 -13.55 15.93
C GLY A 283 -8.06 -12.91 14.76
N ILE A 284 -8.14 -11.59 14.58
CA ILE A 284 -7.56 -10.88 13.43
C ILE A 284 -6.83 -9.63 13.91
N ALA A 285 -5.60 -9.43 13.43
CA ALA A 285 -4.92 -8.15 13.55
C ALA A 285 -4.27 -7.77 12.22
N THR A 286 -4.30 -6.48 11.91
CA THR A 286 -3.68 -5.93 10.70
C THR A 286 -2.51 -5.04 11.11
N ALA A 287 -1.33 -5.27 10.52
CA ALA A 287 -0.20 -4.36 10.55
C ALA A 287 0.08 -3.80 9.15
N VAL A 288 0.49 -2.53 9.07
CA VAL A 288 1.09 -1.98 7.84
C VAL A 288 2.59 -1.92 8.06
N LEU A 289 3.33 -2.65 7.23
CA LEU A 289 4.79 -2.64 7.25
C LEU A 289 5.30 -1.58 6.27
N PRO A 290 6.21 -0.68 6.71
CA PRO A 290 6.83 0.28 5.82
C PRO A 290 7.72 -0.43 4.79
N ALA A 291 7.91 0.21 3.64
CA ALA A 291 8.94 -0.20 2.67
C ALA A 291 10.30 0.37 3.09
N TYR A 292 11.37 -0.32 2.69
CA TYR A 292 12.69 0.29 2.62
C TYR A 292 12.68 1.41 1.59
N TYR A 293 13.44 2.46 1.88
CA TYR A 293 13.68 3.51 0.90
C TYR A 293 14.47 2.92 -0.28
N GLN A 294 13.83 2.83 -1.44
CA GLN A 294 14.54 2.57 -2.68
C GLN A 294 15.11 3.91 -3.16
N ALA A 295 16.44 4.02 -3.17
CA ALA A 295 17.12 5.15 -3.78
C ALA A 295 16.60 5.31 -5.20
N ARG A 296 15.96 6.46 -5.46
CA ARG A 296 15.53 6.80 -6.81
C ARG A 296 16.78 7.09 -7.61
N GLU A 297 16.99 6.36 -8.69
CA GLU A 297 17.97 6.77 -9.68
C GLU A 297 17.44 8.04 -10.35
N PHE A 298 18.20 9.12 -10.25
CA PHE A 298 17.90 10.33 -11.00
C PHE A 298 17.97 10.00 -12.49
N TYR A 299 17.03 10.54 -13.26
CA TYR A 299 17.03 10.38 -14.71
C TYR A 299 18.34 10.91 -15.29
N ALA A 300 19.12 10.02 -15.90
CA ALA A 300 20.30 10.37 -16.68
C ALA A 300 19.95 10.22 -18.17
N PRO A 301 19.95 11.31 -18.96
CA PRO A 301 19.89 11.22 -20.41
C PRO A 301 20.96 10.26 -20.97
N ARG A 302 20.66 9.59 -22.09
CA ARG A 302 21.64 8.74 -22.78
C ARG A 302 22.61 9.63 -23.58
N TYR A 303 23.88 9.67 -23.20
CA TYR A 303 24.90 10.55 -23.81
C TYR A 303 25.69 9.89 -24.96
N GLU A 304 25.61 8.57 -25.10
CA GLU A 304 26.61 7.77 -25.84
C GLU A 304 26.43 7.66 -27.36
N THR A 305 25.61 8.50 -27.99
CA THR A 305 25.52 8.48 -29.47
C THR A 305 26.52 9.46 -30.06
N ALA A 306 27.59 8.94 -30.68
CA ALA A 306 28.65 9.71 -31.35
C ALA A 306 28.15 10.61 -32.51
N ALA A 307 26.91 10.40 -32.94
CA ALA A 307 26.18 11.33 -33.79
C ALA A 307 24.87 11.69 -33.08
N ARG A 308 24.57 12.99 -32.94
CA ARG A 308 23.19 13.44 -32.71
C ARG A 308 22.37 12.80 -33.84
N PRO A 309 21.45 11.85 -33.56
CA PRO A 309 20.60 11.36 -34.62
C PRO A 309 19.93 12.59 -35.22
N ALA A 310 19.79 12.66 -36.55
CA ALA A 310 19.07 13.73 -37.23
C ALA A 310 17.59 13.69 -36.79
N GLN A 311 17.33 14.12 -35.56
CA GLN A 311 16.03 14.15 -34.96
C GLN A 311 15.40 15.46 -35.41
N PRO A 312 14.25 15.43 -36.08
CA PRO A 312 13.53 16.64 -36.48
C PRO A 312 12.95 17.42 -35.28
N ARG A 313 13.23 16.96 -34.05
CA ARG A 313 12.70 17.50 -32.80
C ARG A 313 13.79 18.32 -32.11
N PRO A 314 13.55 19.63 -31.88
CA PRO A 314 14.45 20.44 -31.07
C PRO A 314 14.57 19.92 -29.63
N ASP A 315 15.77 20.01 -29.06
CA ASP A 315 16.10 19.60 -27.69
C ASP A 315 16.03 20.80 -26.73
N TYR A 316 14.86 20.97 -26.12
CA TYR A 316 14.58 22.04 -25.14
C TYR A 316 14.92 21.64 -23.68
N ARG A 317 15.77 20.63 -23.46
CA ARG A 317 16.19 20.29 -22.08
C ARG A 317 17.01 21.43 -21.50
N SER A 318 16.50 22.05 -20.45
CA SER A 318 17.08 23.23 -19.80
C SER A 318 17.13 23.14 -18.27
N THR A 319 16.88 21.94 -17.72
CA THR A 319 16.88 21.65 -16.27
C THR A 319 18.07 20.78 -15.88
N THR A 320 18.36 19.73 -16.65
CA THR A 320 19.56 18.89 -16.49
C THR A 320 20.02 18.39 -17.84
N LEU A 321 21.13 18.93 -18.33
CA LEU A 321 21.74 18.51 -19.60
C LEU A 321 22.59 17.26 -19.44
N TYR A 322 23.33 17.19 -18.33
CA TYR A 322 24.28 16.13 -18.02
C TYR A 322 24.23 15.81 -16.53
N TRP A 323 24.22 14.51 -16.24
CA TRP A 323 24.23 13.92 -14.90
C TRP A 323 25.11 12.67 -14.96
N ALA A 324 26.23 12.70 -14.24
CA ALA A 324 27.13 11.57 -14.07
C ALA A 324 27.42 11.35 -12.58
N PRO A 325 26.82 10.31 -11.97
CA PRO A 325 26.98 10.06 -10.53
C PRO A 325 28.38 9.55 -10.17
N THR A 326 29.23 9.25 -11.16
CA THR A 326 30.60 8.80 -10.95
C THR A 326 31.49 9.44 -12.01
N LEU A 327 32.40 10.29 -11.56
CA LEU A 327 33.44 10.89 -12.39
C LEU A 327 34.79 10.51 -11.78
N ARG A 328 35.68 9.93 -12.58
CA ARG A 328 37.04 9.61 -12.14
C ARG A 328 38.00 10.65 -12.70
N THR A 329 38.76 11.27 -11.82
CA THR A 329 39.88 12.14 -12.22
C THR A 329 41.10 11.29 -12.56
N ASP A 330 41.94 11.80 -13.46
CA ASP A 330 43.25 11.24 -13.73
C ASP A 330 44.25 11.51 -12.58
N ALA A 331 45.49 11.04 -12.73
CA ALA A 331 46.56 11.24 -11.74
C ALA A 331 46.94 12.72 -11.52
N THR A 332 46.49 13.63 -12.39
CA THR A 332 46.69 15.08 -12.28
C THR A 332 45.47 15.80 -11.70
N GLY A 333 44.42 15.07 -11.33
CA GLY A 333 43.18 15.61 -10.78
C GLY A 333 42.22 16.15 -11.85
N GLN A 334 42.46 15.90 -13.13
CA GLN A 334 41.61 16.37 -14.23
C GLN A 334 40.61 15.29 -14.66
N ALA A 335 39.40 15.72 -15.03
CA ALA A 335 38.39 14.86 -15.63
C ALA A 335 37.74 15.57 -16.80
N GLN A 336 37.58 14.86 -17.92
CA GLN A 336 36.93 15.39 -19.12
C GLN A 336 35.56 14.73 -19.30
N VAL A 337 34.54 15.55 -19.53
CA VAL A 337 33.17 15.11 -19.86
C VAL A 337 32.74 15.75 -21.18
N SER A 338 31.87 15.08 -21.92
CA SER A 338 31.34 15.57 -23.19
C SER A 338 29.85 15.24 -23.27
N PHE A 339 29.04 16.25 -23.60
CA PHE A 339 27.58 16.14 -23.69
C PHE A 339 27.02 17.16 -24.68
N TYR A 340 25.82 16.90 -25.19
CA TYR A 340 25.11 17.81 -26.08
C TYR A 340 24.39 18.91 -25.29
N CYS A 341 24.50 20.15 -25.76
CA CYS A 341 23.78 21.30 -25.19
C CYS A 341 22.31 21.35 -25.65
N SER A 342 21.51 22.14 -24.95
CA SER A 342 20.15 22.51 -25.39
C SER A 342 20.21 23.32 -26.68
N ASP A 343 19.15 23.25 -27.49
CA ASP A 343 18.97 24.15 -28.64
C ASP A 343 18.53 25.56 -28.23
N ASP A 344 18.20 25.79 -26.94
CA ASP A 344 17.86 27.11 -26.41
C ASP A 344 19.11 27.90 -26.01
N ALA A 345 19.29 29.09 -26.59
CA ALA A 345 20.29 30.06 -26.18
C ALA A 345 20.09 30.48 -24.71
N SER A 346 20.97 29.99 -23.84
CA SER A 346 20.85 30.15 -22.39
C SER A 346 22.19 30.01 -21.67
N THR A 347 22.22 30.41 -20.39
CA THR A 347 23.38 30.26 -19.51
C THR A 347 23.16 29.01 -18.66
N PHE A 348 24.12 28.08 -18.70
CA PHE A 348 24.09 26.84 -17.95
C PHE A 348 25.01 26.93 -16.75
N GLN A 349 24.52 26.44 -15.61
CA GLN A 349 25.30 26.24 -14.41
C GLN A 349 25.81 24.79 -14.37
N VAL A 350 27.10 24.64 -14.06
CA VAL A 350 27.75 23.37 -13.80
C VAL A 350 27.99 23.27 -12.31
N THR A 351 27.54 22.19 -11.70
CA THR A 351 27.81 21.86 -10.30
C THR A 351 28.51 20.52 -10.25
N VAL A 352 29.64 20.47 -9.56
CA VAL A 352 30.41 19.24 -9.31
C VAL A 352 30.50 19.07 -7.81
N GLU A 353 30.04 17.92 -7.32
CA GLU A 353 30.12 17.53 -5.91
C GLU A 353 30.75 16.13 -5.84
N GLY A 354 31.64 15.92 -4.88
CA GLY A 354 32.35 14.65 -4.78
C GLY A 354 33.02 14.45 -3.42
N LEU A 355 33.55 13.24 -3.24
CA LEU A 355 34.33 12.82 -2.08
C LEU A 355 35.67 12.27 -2.58
N SER A 356 36.77 12.62 -1.92
CA SER A 356 38.06 11.97 -2.15
C SER A 356 38.08 10.54 -1.59
N ASP A 357 39.09 9.75 -1.96
CA ASP A 357 39.28 8.39 -1.40
C ASP A 357 39.47 8.39 0.13
N ALA A 358 39.89 9.53 0.70
CA ALA A 358 40.00 9.75 2.14
C ALA A 358 38.68 10.23 2.79
N GLY A 359 37.59 10.30 2.03
CA GLY A 359 36.27 10.75 2.51
C GLY A 359 36.14 12.26 2.69
N THR A 360 37.04 13.07 2.11
CA THR A 360 36.95 14.53 2.21
C THR A 360 35.99 15.07 1.14
N PRO A 361 34.93 15.83 1.52
CA PRO A 361 33.99 16.38 0.55
C PRO A 361 34.60 17.57 -0.21
N GLY A 362 34.25 17.69 -1.49
CA GLY A 362 34.60 18.82 -2.35
C GLY A 362 33.40 19.22 -3.22
N ALA A 363 33.25 20.52 -3.45
CA ALA A 363 32.22 21.06 -4.32
C ALA A 363 32.79 22.21 -5.16
N GLY A 364 32.33 22.32 -6.41
CA GLY A 364 32.70 23.38 -7.34
C GLY A 364 31.52 23.78 -8.21
N THR A 365 31.44 25.06 -8.55
CA THR A 365 30.44 25.57 -9.48
C THR A 365 31.10 26.37 -10.60
N GLY A 366 30.50 26.34 -11.78
CA GLY A 366 30.93 27.10 -12.94
C GLY A 366 29.75 27.43 -13.84
N GLU A 367 29.95 28.33 -14.79
CA GLU A 367 28.91 28.72 -15.75
C GLU A 367 29.47 28.76 -17.17
N PHE A 368 28.64 28.41 -18.15
CA PHE A 368 28.96 28.61 -19.56
C PHE A 368 27.71 29.06 -20.33
N LYS A 369 27.93 29.80 -21.42
CA LYS A 369 26.86 30.31 -22.28
C LYS A 369 26.81 29.54 -23.58
N VAL A 370 25.61 29.19 -24.02
CA VAL A 370 25.35 28.64 -25.35
C VAL A 370 24.61 29.71 -26.14
N GLY A 371 25.21 30.17 -27.24
CA GLY A 371 24.61 31.11 -28.19
C GLY A 371 24.09 30.38 -29.42
N ASN A 372 23.16 31.01 -30.13
CA ASN A 372 22.68 30.54 -31.45
C ASN A 372 23.71 30.77 -32.54
#